data_AF-A0A3B1IIV6-F1
#
_entry.id   AF-A0A3B1IIV6-F1
#
_cell.length_a   1.000
_cell.length_b   1.000
_cell.length_c   1.000
_cell.angle_alpha   90.00
_cell.angle_beta   90.00
_cell.angle_gamma   90.00
#
_symmetry.space_group_name_H-M   'P 1'
#
loop_
_entity.id
_entity.type
_entity.pdbx_description
1 polymer ?
#
loop_
_entity_poly.entity_id
_entity_poly.type
_entity_poly.pdbx_seq_one_letter_code
_entity_poly.pdbx_strand_id
1 'polypeptide(L)'
;IHLVKKAVVKGFISIADVCETFGSGVIQTFSKSMFYLKSTCPFTLTRFTLSGVTCSITVQRNATGLMNSVEITVNKITTVLQDGKITVEGSSISLPFDHTYQLVYQYGVFIKLRSKVLPFSAIWRSQPGGISMVHLGTSTEQDDTSDATFL
;
A
#
# COMPACT_ATOMS: atom_id res chain seq x y z
N ILE A 1 -1.28 -16.14 -14.73
CA ILE A 1 -2.16 -15.64 -13.65
C ILE A 1 -2.85 -16.86 -13.05
N HIS A 2 -2.34 -17.35 -11.93
CA HIS A 2 -2.90 -18.45 -11.15
C HIS A 2 -2.58 -18.14 -9.68
N LEU A 3 -3.39 -17.28 -9.05
CA LEU A 3 -3.39 -17.14 -7.60
C LEU A 3 -4.38 -18.16 -7.04
N VAL A 4 -4.04 -19.44 -7.16
CA VAL A 4 -4.60 -20.49 -6.30
C VAL A 4 -3.48 -21.46 -6.03
N LYS A 5 -2.82 -21.29 -4.88
CA LYS A 5 -2.20 -22.36 -4.09
C LYS A 5 -1.74 -21.78 -2.75
N LYS A 6 -2.64 -21.78 -1.77
CA LYS A 6 -2.57 -22.74 -0.66
C LYS A 6 -3.80 -22.61 0.23
N ALA A 7 -4.52 -23.72 0.29
CA ALA A 7 -5.53 -23.99 1.30
C ALA A 7 -4.90 -23.97 2.70
N VAL A 8 -5.74 -23.61 3.66
CA VAL A 8 -5.56 -23.63 5.11
C VAL A 8 -4.78 -24.86 5.58
N VAL A 9 -3.64 -24.63 6.23
CA VAL A 9 -2.97 -25.61 7.09
C VAL A 9 -2.90 -25.01 8.49
N LYS A 10 -3.53 -25.71 9.45
CA LYS A 10 -3.43 -25.47 10.89
C LYS A 10 -1.96 -25.26 11.29
N GLY A 11 -1.68 -24.14 11.95
CA GLY A 11 -0.46 -23.91 12.72
C GLY A 11 0.83 -23.76 11.92
N PHE A 12 0.94 -22.74 11.05
CA PHE A 12 2.22 -22.32 10.49
C PHE A 12 2.24 -20.81 10.29
N ILE A 13 3.36 -20.18 10.69
CA ILE A 13 3.65 -18.75 10.57
C ILE A 13 3.22 -18.26 9.18
N SER A 14 2.18 -17.43 9.14
CA SER A 14 1.84 -16.64 7.96
C SER A 14 2.98 -15.65 7.76
N ILE A 15 3.93 -15.96 6.87
CA ILE A 15 4.80 -14.93 6.32
C ILE A 15 3.84 -13.95 5.64
N ALA A 16 3.66 -12.76 6.21
CA ALA A 16 2.89 -11.72 5.57
C ALA A 16 3.49 -11.51 4.16
N ASP A 17 2.68 -11.74 3.14
CA ASP A 17 3.10 -11.50 1.76
C ASP A 17 3.20 -9.99 1.59
N VAL A 18 4.44 -9.53 1.34
CA VAL A 18 4.80 -8.11 1.24
C VAL A 18 5.29 -7.82 -0.16
N CYS A 19 4.73 -6.77 -0.76
CA CYS A 19 5.25 -6.14 -1.98
C CYS A 19 5.62 -4.70 -1.64
N GLU A 20 6.79 -4.24 -2.03
CA GLU A 20 7.23 -2.87 -1.72
C GLU A 20 8.10 -2.29 -2.81
N THR A 21 8.11 -0.96 -2.87
CA THR A 21 9.08 -0.23 -3.66
C THR A 21 9.64 0.92 -2.84
N PHE A 22 10.96 1.10 -2.88
CA PHE A 22 11.66 2.05 -2.04
C PHE A 22 12.94 2.57 -2.72
N GLY A 23 13.57 3.55 -2.07
CA GLY A 23 14.75 4.21 -2.63
C GLY A 23 14.43 4.85 -3.98
N SER A 24 15.34 4.72 -4.93
CA SER A 24 15.22 5.32 -6.28
C SER A 24 14.65 4.37 -7.35
N GLY A 25 14.14 3.19 -6.97
CA GLY A 25 13.60 2.23 -7.94
C GLY A 25 13.68 0.75 -7.56
N VAL A 26 14.06 0.42 -6.31
CA VAL A 26 14.04 -1.00 -5.88
C VAL A 26 12.59 -1.45 -5.75
N ILE A 27 12.30 -2.64 -6.26
CA ILE A 27 11.00 -3.31 -6.16
C ILE A 27 11.24 -4.70 -5.58
N GLN A 28 10.49 -5.05 -4.54
CA GLN A 28 10.36 -6.39 -4.01
C GLN A 28 8.93 -6.87 -4.25
N THR A 29 8.77 -8.00 -4.92
CA THR A 29 7.45 -8.61 -5.17
C THR A 29 6.96 -9.40 -3.97
N PHE A 30 5.67 -9.78 -3.98
CA PHE A 30 5.11 -10.72 -3.01
C PHE A 30 5.87 -12.06 -2.95
N SER A 31 6.40 -12.53 -4.08
CA SER A 31 7.26 -13.73 -4.17
C SER A 31 8.70 -13.51 -3.69
N LYS A 32 8.99 -12.37 -3.05
CA LYS A 32 10.31 -11.96 -2.56
C LYS A 32 11.38 -11.81 -3.65
N SER A 33 10.97 -11.71 -4.92
CA SER A 33 11.88 -11.39 -6.01
C SER A 33 12.18 -9.90 -5.99
N MET A 34 13.45 -9.54 -6.11
CA MET A 34 13.90 -8.16 -6.11
C MET A 34 14.49 -7.76 -7.44
N PHE A 35 14.14 -6.56 -7.91
CA PHE A 35 14.73 -5.97 -9.10
C PHE A 35 14.73 -4.45 -8.99
N TYR A 36 15.48 -3.81 -9.87
CA TYR A 36 15.58 -2.35 -9.94
C TYR A 36 14.91 -1.85 -11.22
N LEU A 37 13.99 -0.89 -11.07
CA LEU A 37 13.31 -0.24 -12.18
C LEU A 37 13.53 1.27 -12.09
N LYS A 38 14.33 1.82 -13.01
CA LYS A 38 14.48 3.26 -13.20
C LYS A 38 13.59 3.72 -14.35
N SER A 39 12.46 4.35 -14.00
CA SER A 39 11.50 4.89 -14.97
C SER A 39 10.84 6.12 -14.38
N THR A 40 10.58 7.12 -15.22
CA THR A 40 9.73 8.27 -14.88
C THR A 40 8.30 8.14 -15.40
N CYS A 41 8.04 7.09 -16.17
CA CYS A 41 6.70 6.74 -16.62
C CYS A 41 5.94 6.05 -15.47
N PRO A 42 4.62 6.26 -15.36
CA PRO A 42 3.80 5.52 -14.41
C PRO A 42 3.83 4.01 -14.72
N PHE A 43 3.86 3.19 -13.67
CA PHE A 43 3.78 1.74 -13.77
C PHE A 43 2.91 1.14 -12.67
N THR A 44 2.22 0.03 -12.98
CA THR A 44 1.42 -0.70 -12.01
C THR A 44 2.32 -1.57 -11.13
N LEU A 45 2.42 -1.25 -9.85
CA LEU A 45 3.18 -2.02 -8.88
C LEU A 45 2.48 -3.37 -8.56
N THR A 46 1.15 -3.33 -8.40
CA THR A 46 0.34 -4.54 -8.29
C THR A 46 -1.09 -4.28 -8.73
N ARG A 47 -1.77 -5.34 -9.18
CA ARG A 47 -3.20 -5.34 -9.46
C ARG A 47 -3.76 -6.73 -9.21
N PHE A 48 -4.86 -6.80 -8.48
CA PHE A 48 -5.55 -8.06 -8.22
C PHE A 48 -7.05 -7.84 -8.02
N THR A 49 -7.80 -8.91 -8.15
CA THR A 49 -9.24 -8.94 -7.89
C THR A 49 -9.54 -10.10 -6.97
N LEU A 50 -10.27 -9.84 -5.89
CA LEU A 50 -10.71 -10.84 -4.93
C LEU A 50 -12.20 -10.63 -4.65
N SER A 51 -13.00 -11.68 -4.79
CA SER A 51 -14.45 -11.64 -4.54
C SER A 51 -15.17 -10.49 -5.27
N GLY A 52 -14.78 -10.21 -6.51
CA GLY A 52 -15.35 -9.14 -7.33
C GLY A 52 -14.82 -7.72 -7.04
N VAL A 53 -14.03 -7.55 -5.96
CA VAL A 53 -13.41 -6.27 -5.61
C VAL A 53 -12.01 -6.19 -6.22
N THR A 54 -11.75 -5.15 -7.01
CA THR A 54 -10.43 -4.92 -7.63
C THR A 54 -9.62 -3.92 -6.82
N CYS A 55 -8.34 -4.23 -6.64
CA CYS A 55 -7.31 -3.35 -6.09
C CYS A 55 -6.21 -3.13 -7.13
N SER A 56 -5.71 -1.90 -7.25
CA SER A 56 -4.61 -1.54 -8.14
C SER A 56 -3.76 -0.45 -7.51
N ILE A 57 -2.44 -0.57 -7.63
CA ILE A 57 -1.49 0.44 -7.18
C ILE A 57 -0.61 0.83 -8.35
N THR A 58 -0.64 2.11 -8.70
CA THR A 58 0.20 2.70 -9.74
C THR A 58 1.18 3.67 -9.10
N VAL A 59 2.43 3.61 -9.54
CA VAL A 59 3.51 4.44 -9.03
C VAL A 59 4.11 5.22 -10.19
N GLN A 60 4.33 6.51 -9.99
CA GLN A 60 5.14 7.35 -10.87
C GLN A 60 6.30 7.96 -10.09
N ARG A 61 7.51 7.84 -10.66
CA ARG A 61 8.71 8.46 -10.11
C ARG A 61 9.13 9.66 -10.93
N ASN A 62 9.80 10.60 -10.28
CA ASN A 62 10.42 11.76 -10.92
C ASN A 62 11.92 11.48 -11.20
N ALA A 63 12.63 12.47 -11.75
CA ALA A 63 14.04 12.36 -12.09
C ALA A 63 14.98 12.13 -10.88
N THR A 64 14.57 12.50 -9.66
CA THR A 64 15.35 12.21 -8.44
C THR A 64 15.20 10.76 -7.99
N GLY A 65 14.30 10.02 -8.63
CA GLY A 65 13.93 8.66 -8.28
C GLY A 65 12.89 8.61 -7.17
N LEU A 66 12.42 9.73 -6.60
CA LEU A 66 11.31 9.71 -5.65
C LEU A 66 9.97 9.53 -6.35
N MET A 67 9.00 8.93 -5.67
CA MET A 67 7.66 8.79 -6.21
C MET A 67 6.92 10.13 -6.05
N ASN A 68 6.61 10.78 -7.16
CA ASN A 68 5.85 12.04 -7.16
C ASN A 68 4.33 11.80 -7.17
N SER A 69 3.90 10.62 -7.61
CA SER A 69 2.51 10.17 -7.50
C SER A 69 2.44 8.69 -7.15
N VAL A 70 1.51 8.35 -6.25
CA VAL A 70 1.08 6.98 -5.97
C VAL A 70 -0.44 6.97 -5.96
N GLU A 71 -1.03 6.15 -6.82
CA GLU A 71 -2.47 5.98 -6.92
C GLU A 71 -2.85 4.60 -6.36
N ILE A 72 -3.74 4.59 -5.37
CA ILE A 72 -4.26 3.39 -4.72
C ILE A 72 -5.75 3.34 -5.00
N THR A 73 -6.18 2.41 -5.85
CA THR A 73 -7.60 2.21 -6.16
C THR A 73 -8.09 0.95 -5.46
N VAL A 74 -9.10 1.09 -4.60
CA VAL A 74 -9.81 -0.03 -3.97
C VAL A 74 -11.29 0.08 -4.29
N ASN A 75 -11.83 -0.91 -5.00
CA ASN A 75 -13.24 -0.94 -5.39
C ASN A 75 -13.71 0.34 -6.10
N LYS A 76 -12.94 0.81 -7.10
CA LYS A 76 -13.16 2.05 -7.87
C LYS A 76 -12.92 3.37 -7.12
N ILE A 77 -12.85 3.36 -5.79
CA ILE A 77 -12.44 4.52 -5.01
C ILE A 77 -10.94 4.70 -5.15
N THR A 78 -10.50 5.87 -5.60
CA THR A 78 -9.08 6.16 -5.84
C THR A 78 -8.56 7.17 -4.83
N THR A 79 -7.51 6.76 -4.13
CA THR A 79 -6.70 7.60 -3.24
C THR A 79 -5.40 7.95 -3.96
N VAL A 80 -5.11 9.24 -4.09
CA VAL A 80 -3.90 9.74 -4.75
C VAL A 80 -3.00 10.41 -3.71
N LEU A 81 -1.73 10.03 -3.72
CA LEU A 81 -0.67 10.60 -2.92
C LEU A 81 0.21 11.43 -3.84
N GLN A 82 0.10 12.75 -3.77
CA GLN A 82 0.80 13.64 -4.69
C GLN A 82 1.05 15.00 -4.03
N ASP A 83 2.21 15.58 -4.26
CA ASP A 83 2.58 16.93 -3.81
C ASP A 83 2.37 17.17 -2.30
N GLY A 84 2.66 16.13 -1.50
CA GLY A 84 2.49 16.15 -0.03
C GLY A 84 1.04 16.09 0.44
N LYS A 85 0.07 15.93 -0.46
CA LYS A 85 -1.35 15.83 -0.17
C LYS A 85 -1.86 14.40 -0.36
N ILE A 86 -2.94 14.09 0.34
CA ILE A 86 -3.72 12.89 0.14
C ILE A 86 -5.09 13.33 -0.33
N THR A 87 -5.49 12.88 -1.51
CA THR A 87 -6.82 13.15 -2.05
C THR A 87 -7.57 11.84 -2.25
N VAL A 88 -8.84 11.80 -1.86
CA VAL A 88 -9.76 10.69 -2.13
C VAL A 88 -10.85 11.22 -3.04
N GLU A 89 -11.04 10.58 -4.20
CA GLU A 89 -12.00 11.01 -5.22
C GLU A 89 -11.86 12.51 -5.60
N GLY A 90 -10.61 12.97 -5.68
CA GLY A 90 -10.26 14.36 -6.02
C GLY A 90 -10.36 15.36 -4.87
N SER A 91 -10.88 14.97 -3.70
CA SER A 91 -10.99 15.85 -2.54
C SER A 91 -9.84 15.63 -1.56
N SER A 92 -9.16 16.70 -1.14
CA SER A 92 -8.14 16.62 -0.10
C SER A 92 -8.76 16.21 1.24
N ILE A 93 -8.09 15.31 1.96
CA ILE A 93 -8.58 14.79 3.25
C ILE A 93 -7.70 15.22 4.42
N SER A 94 -8.27 15.21 5.62
CA SER A 94 -7.52 15.25 6.90
C SER A 94 -7.45 13.84 7.50
N LEU A 95 -6.40 13.55 8.26
CA LEU A 95 -6.25 12.27 8.95
C LEU A 95 -6.74 12.38 10.41
N PRO A 96 -7.39 11.33 10.96
CA PRO A 96 -7.80 10.11 10.27
C PRO A 96 -8.96 10.37 9.30
N PHE A 97 -9.02 9.58 8.23
CA PHE A 97 -10.08 9.61 7.25
C PHE A 97 -10.70 8.22 7.13
N ASP A 98 -11.94 8.10 7.60
CA ASP A 98 -12.75 6.90 7.47
C ASP A 98 -13.80 7.11 6.37
N HIS A 99 -13.75 6.29 5.31
CA HIS A 99 -14.73 6.40 4.23
C HIS A 99 -14.96 5.06 3.51
N THR A 100 -16.22 4.68 3.35
CA THR A 100 -16.77 3.55 2.56
C THR A 100 -15.95 2.25 2.61
N TYR A 101 -14.84 2.17 1.87
CA TYR A 101 -13.99 0.97 1.72
C TYR A 101 -12.60 1.09 2.32
N GLN A 102 -12.25 2.22 2.93
CA GLN A 102 -10.89 2.48 3.39
C GLN A 102 -10.86 3.30 4.69
N LEU A 103 -9.83 3.05 5.49
CA LEU A 103 -9.44 3.87 6.63
C LEU A 103 -8.00 4.33 6.40
N VAL A 104 -7.79 5.65 6.37
CA VAL A 104 -6.46 6.26 6.22
C VAL A 104 -6.10 6.98 7.52
N TYR A 105 -4.94 6.67 8.08
CA TYR A 105 -4.54 7.18 9.39
C TYR A 105 -3.01 7.23 9.56
N GLN A 106 -2.57 8.05 10.52
CA GLN A 106 -1.17 8.12 10.92
C GLN A 106 -0.74 6.82 11.59
N TYR A 107 0.42 6.27 11.21
CA TYR A 107 1.01 5.06 11.78
C TYR A 107 2.49 5.32 12.07
N GLY A 108 2.78 5.88 13.25
CA GLY A 108 4.11 6.39 13.60
C GLY A 108 4.55 7.49 12.63
N VAL A 109 5.73 7.33 12.01
CA VAL A 109 6.26 8.25 10.97
C VAL A 109 5.70 7.97 9.57
N PHE A 110 4.79 7.01 9.45
CA PHE A 110 4.16 6.59 8.20
C PHE A 110 2.69 6.97 8.18
N ILE A 111 2.08 6.82 7.01
CA ILE A 111 0.62 6.87 6.85
C ILE A 111 0.19 5.51 6.31
N LYS A 112 -0.92 5.00 6.83
CA LYS A 112 -1.46 3.69 6.50
C LYS A 112 -2.87 3.83 5.95
N LEU A 113 -3.12 3.18 4.82
CA LEU A 113 -4.44 2.91 4.27
C LEU A 113 -4.76 1.44 4.53
N ARG A 114 -5.84 1.17 5.28
CA ARG A 114 -6.39 -0.17 5.47
C ARG A 114 -7.66 -0.29 4.64
N SER A 115 -7.74 -1.34 3.81
CA SER A 115 -8.99 -1.69 3.15
C SER A 115 -9.96 -2.33 4.15
N LYS A 116 -11.24 -1.94 4.05
CA LYS A 116 -12.35 -2.54 4.82
C LYS A 116 -13.00 -3.73 4.11
N VAL A 117 -12.69 -3.92 2.83
CA VAL A 117 -13.33 -4.90 1.94
C VAL A 117 -12.36 -5.92 1.35
N LEU A 118 -11.06 -5.73 1.58
CA LEU A 118 -10.00 -6.65 1.18
C LEU A 118 -9.02 -6.84 2.35
N PRO A 119 -8.41 -8.03 2.50
CA PRO A 119 -7.28 -8.24 3.40
C PRO A 119 -6.01 -7.58 2.83
N PHE A 120 -6.06 -6.26 2.66
CA PHE A 120 -5.02 -5.44 2.04
C PHE A 120 -4.78 -4.15 2.84
N SER A 121 -3.51 -3.77 2.95
CA SER A 121 -3.10 -2.45 3.43
C SER A 121 -1.94 -1.90 2.61
N ALA A 122 -1.87 -0.57 2.54
CA ALA A 122 -0.75 0.17 1.99
C ALA A 122 -0.20 1.11 3.04
N ILE A 123 1.12 1.11 3.23
CA ILE A 123 1.86 1.98 4.13
C ILE A 123 2.86 2.76 3.29
N TRP A 124 2.99 4.06 3.51
CA TRP A 124 3.97 4.85 2.79
C TRP A 124 4.67 5.86 3.70
N ARG A 125 5.84 6.30 3.24
CA ARG A 125 6.63 7.35 3.87
C ARG A 125 6.79 8.53 2.93
N SER A 126 6.23 9.66 3.32
CA SER A 126 6.44 10.94 2.65
C SER A 126 7.77 11.56 3.11
N GLN A 127 8.43 12.28 2.21
CA GLN A 127 9.61 13.10 2.50
C GLN A 127 9.60 14.36 1.62
N PRO A 128 10.47 15.36 1.89
CA PRO A 128 10.62 16.48 0.97
C PRO A 128 10.91 16.01 -0.46
N GLY A 129 10.10 16.47 -1.41
CA GLY A 129 10.24 16.12 -2.83
C GLY A 129 9.53 14.84 -3.29
N GLY A 130 8.84 14.09 -2.40
CA GLY A 130 7.97 12.98 -2.80
C GLY A 130 7.85 11.86 -1.77
N ILE A 131 7.46 10.68 -2.24
CA ILE A 131 7.30 9.48 -1.42
C ILE A 131 8.53 8.59 -1.61
N SER A 132 9.12 8.15 -0.50
CA SER A 132 10.38 7.39 -0.50
C SER A 132 10.17 5.88 -0.54
N MET A 133 9.03 5.43 -0.03
CA MET A 133 8.66 4.04 0.12
C MET A 133 7.14 3.87 0.06
N VAL A 134 6.71 2.80 -0.60
CA VAL A 134 5.36 2.24 -0.51
C VAL A 134 5.51 0.76 -0.20
N HIS A 135 4.86 0.31 0.86
CA HIS A 135 4.81 -1.06 1.34
C HIS A 135 3.37 -1.55 1.31
N LEU A 136 3.14 -2.69 0.67
CA LEU A 136 1.84 -3.33 0.52
C LEU A 136 1.87 -4.65 1.29
N GLY A 137 0.93 -4.83 2.20
CA GLY A 137 0.83 -6.04 3.00
C GLY A 137 -0.56 -6.66 2.90
N THR A 138 -0.62 -7.98 2.93
CA THR A 138 -1.87 -8.69 3.20
C THR A 138 -2.24 -8.50 4.67
N SER A 139 -3.38 -7.86 4.93
CA SER A 139 -3.92 -7.81 6.30
C SER A 139 -4.51 -9.18 6.61
N THR A 140 -3.73 -10.08 7.20
CA THR A 140 -4.33 -11.02 8.15
C THR A 140 -4.80 -10.16 9.33
N GLU A 141 -6.01 -10.39 9.82
CA GLU A 141 -6.49 -9.73 11.04
C GLU A 141 -5.57 -10.10 12.21
N GLN A 142 -4.50 -9.33 12.38
CA GLN A 142 -3.78 -9.17 13.60
C GLN A 142 -3.55 -7.66 13.70
N ASP A 143 -4.56 -6.99 14.27
CA ASP A 143 -4.32 -5.73 14.95
C ASP A 143 -3.28 -6.03 16.03
N ASP A 144 -2.05 -5.55 15.88
CA ASP A 144 -1.11 -5.48 16.99
C ASP A 144 -1.65 -4.40 17.96
N THR A 145 -2.73 -4.75 18.68
CA THR A 145 -2.98 -4.25 20.02
C THR A 145 -2.21 -5.15 20.99
N SER A 146 -0.88 -5.03 20.96
CA SER A 146 -0.02 -5.48 22.05
C SER A 146 0.87 -4.30 22.46
N ASP A 147 0.73 -3.93 23.74
CA ASP A 147 1.42 -2.87 24.48
C ASP A 147 1.15 -1.40 24.12
N ALA A 148 -0.05 -0.97 24.47
CA ALA A 148 -0.22 0.30 25.19
C ALA A 148 -0.92 0.04 26.53
N THR A 149 -0.24 -0.68 27.43
CA THR A 149 -0.54 -0.62 28.86
C THR A 149 0.62 0.10 29.53
N PHE A 150 0.50 1.42 29.69
CA PHE A 150 1.27 2.14 30.70
C PHE A 150 0.45 2.14 31.99
N LEU A 151 0.79 1.23 32.90
CA LEU A 151 0.63 1.41 34.35
C LEU A 151 1.97 1.05 35.00
#